data_AF-A0A1Z5L120-F1
#
_entry.id   AF-A0A1Z5L120-F1
#
_cell.length_a   1.000
_cell.length_b   1.000
_cell.length_c   1.000
_cell.angle_alpha   90.00
_cell.angle_beta   90.00
_cell.angle_gamma   90.00
#
_symmetry.space_group_name_H-M   'P 1'
#
loop_
_entity.id
_entity.type
_entity.pdbx_description
1 polymer ?
#
loop_
_entity_poly.entity_id
_entity_poly.type
_entity_poly.pdbx_seq_one_letter_code
_entity_poly.pdbx_strand_id
1 'polypeptide(L)'
;MWPYCSQPLYHGAMPVIANITILNGMGVSGKIVGKPEWHPYIPENGQFLELAFSYPEVLWPWSGFLAVHFSVSAEAADFEGTAQGHVSITVRSPPGDGEAEQRSSEITIPIKAKIIPTPPRSKRILWDQYHNVRYPPGYFPRDNLKTKNDPLDWRGDHIHTNFKDMYQHLRNAGYYLEVLGHPFTCFDASNYGTLLLVDPEEEYFPEEVMKLRKDVDNAGLSLVVFGDWYNTSVMRKVKFFDENTRQWWVPNTGGVNVPALNDLLTAWGIAFGDEVFEGDFTLGSHDMHYASGANIVQFPDHGLLIRRTLSDQGQEILSGKGDRVEGVPILGLVQAKSSATSGRIAIYGDSNCIDTVHLTKDCYWLLNALLQYSTTGFIAPFLEDLHGAKISRQLRLPQRMEGNRLHHYSKVLQDAVESNKIRDLPPCPIVNWVVPVPLNKSAPSPLWKAQKLLSVDQLPLVGLGDQAGGIVPSAEDSFQRAHWGDGLLPPHWLLLFVGVACMGALWLLYSCLASKTRAGRKNPSPGRLFANPVRNLLRGFSH
;
A
#
# COMPACT_ATOMS: atom_id res chain seq x y z
N MET A 1 -11.40 -0.25 -11.71
CA MET A 1 -12.18 -1.48 -11.46
C MET A 1 -11.44 -2.26 -10.39
N TRP A 2 -12.11 -2.61 -9.29
CA TRP A 2 -11.52 -3.42 -8.22
C TRP A 2 -11.09 -4.79 -8.80
N PRO A 3 -9.87 -5.30 -8.53
CA PRO A 3 -9.20 -6.24 -9.45
C PRO A 3 -9.68 -7.69 -9.40
N TYR A 4 -10.76 -8.05 -8.70
CA TYR A 4 -11.23 -9.44 -8.61
C TYR A 4 -11.41 -10.13 -9.97
N CYS A 5 -11.77 -9.39 -11.03
CA CYS A 5 -11.94 -9.95 -12.37
C CYS A 5 -10.65 -10.10 -13.18
N SER A 6 -9.51 -9.60 -12.70
CA SER A 6 -8.22 -9.63 -13.43
C SER A 6 -7.43 -10.94 -13.22
N GLN A 7 -7.80 -11.72 -12.20
CA GLN A 7 -7.25 -13.05 -11.96
C GLN A 7 -8.41 -14.05 -11.82
N PRO A 8 -8.40 -15.16 -12.59
CA PRO A 8 -9.36 -16.24 -12.39
C PRO A 8 -9.11 -16.97 -11.07
N LEU A 9 -10.14 -17.64 -10.57
CA LEU A 9 -10.04 -18.51 -9.40
C LEU A 9 -9.47 -19.89 -9.79
N TYR A 10 -8.85 -20.57 -8.85
CA TYR A 10 -8.36 -21.93 -9.02
C TYR A 10 -8.24 -22.63 -7.66
N HIS A 11 -8.17 -23.96 -7.68
CA HIS A 11 -8.09 -24.75 -6.46
C HIS A 11 -6.74 -24.57 -5.74
N GLY A 12 -6.79 -24.53 -4.41
CA GLY A 12 -5.62 -24.40 -3.54
C GLY A 12 -5.10 -22.97 -3.38
N ALA A 13 -5.80 -21.96 -3.92
CA ALA A 13 -5.52 -20.55 -3.69
C ALA A 13 -6.00 -20.09 -2.30
N MET A 14 -5.40 -19.02 -1.76
CA MET A 14 -5.99 -18.20 -0.71
C MET A 14 -7.38 -17.75 -1.12
N PRO A 15 -8.37 -17.80 -0.20
CA PRO A 15 -9.71 -17.33 -0.48
C PRO A 15 -9.70 -15.87 -0.94
N VAL A 16 -10.36 -15.61 -2.06
CA VAL A 16 -10.62 -14.24 -2.51
C VAL A 16 -11.80 -13.70 -1.70
N ILE A 17 -11.68 -12.51 -1.13
CA ILE A 17 -12.74 -11.92 -0.31
C ILE A 17 -13.33 -10.74 -1.07
N ALA A 18 -14.61 -10.76 -1.41
CA ALA A 18 -15.32 -9.58 -1.92
C ALA A 18 -16.23 -9.01 -0.83
N ASN A 19 -15.96 -7.77 -0.42
CA ASN A 19 -16.79 -7.04 0.52
C ASN A 19 -17.91 -6.29 -0.21
N ILE A 20 -19.15 -6.60 0.16
CA ILE A 20 -20.35 -5.98 -0.38
C ILE A 20 -20.97 -5.12 0.72
N THR A 21 -21.18 -3.84 0.46
CA THR A 21 -21.90 -2.96 1.39
C THR A 21 -23.39 -3.19 1.25
N ILE A 22 -24.06 -3.48 2.36
CA ILE A 22 -25.52 -3.54 2.44
C ILE A 22 -26.00 -2.17 2.89
N LEU A 23 -26.78 -1.49 2.05
CA LEU A 23 -27.49 -0.27 2.42
C LEU A 23 -28.93 -0.62 2.80
N ASN A 24 -29.30 -0.32 4.04
CA ASN A 24 -30.62 -0.57 4.57
C ASN A 24 -31.51 0.67 4.43
N GLY A 25 -32.24 0.74 3.32
CA GLY A 25 -33.22 1.81 3.08
C GLY A 25 -34.51 1.68 3.89
N MET A 26 -34.74 0.56 4.59
CA MET A 26 -35.98 0.34 5.34
C MET A 26 -35.99 1.02 6.71
N GLY A 27 -34.83 1.35 7.28
CA GLY A 27 -34.72 2.02 8.57
C GLY A 27 -33.28 2.16 9.09
N VAL A 28 -33.12 2.85 10.22
CA VAL A 28 -31.80 3.12 10.85
C VAL A 28 -31.10 1.83 11.29
N SER A 29 -31.87 0.82 11.68
CA SER A 29 -31.36 -0.49 12.08
C SER A 29 -32.00 -1.59 11.24
N GLY A 30 -31.21 -2.62 10.95
CA GLY A 30 -31.68 -3.84 10.33
C GLY A 30 -30.93 -5.05 10.89
N LYS A 31 -31.46 -6.24 10.63
CA LYS A 31 -30.82 -7.51 10.94
C LYS A 31 -30.83 -8.41 9.72
N ILE A 32 -29.76 -9.15 9.52
CA ILE A 32 -29.75 -10.24 8.54
C ILE A 32 -30.50 -11.41 9.15
N VAL A 33 -31.58 -11.83 8.51
CA VAL A 33 -32.42 -12.93 8.97
C VAL A 33 -31.88 -14.24 8.42
N GLY A 34 -31.65 -15.21 9.31
CA GLY A 34 -31.04 -16.48 8.92
C GLY A 34 -29.57 -16.32 8.53
N LYS A 35 -29.07 -17.25 7.71
CA LYS A 35 -27.73 -17.20 7.13
C LYS A 35 -27.86 -16.90 5.64
N PRO A 36 -26.94 -16.15 5.02
CA PRO A 36 -26.89 -16.05 3.57
C PRO A 36 -26.77 -17.43 2.94
N GLU A 37 -27.53 -17.69 1.89
CA GLU A 37 -27.56 -19.00 1.22
C GLU A 37 -26.85 -18.90 -0.13
N TRP A 38 -26.10 -19.96 -0.47
CA TRP A 38 -25.45 -20.11 -1.77
C TRP A 38 -26.27 -21.04 -2.65
N HIS A 39 -26.70 -20.54 -3.81
CA HIS A 39 -27.48 -21.28 -4.80
C HIS A 39 -26.68 -21.47 -6.09
N PRO A 40 -25.86 -22.53 -6.20
CA PRO A 40 -25.11 -22.81 -7.41
C PRO A 40 -26.03 -23.28 -8.55
N TYR A 41 -25.78 -22.79 -9.76
CA TYR A 41 -26.47 -23.24 -10.97
C TYR A 41 -25.73 -24.44 -11.57
N ILE A 42 -26.31 -25.63 -11.45
CA ILE A 42 -25.69 -26.89 -11.91
C ILE A 42 -25.37 -26.89 -13.41
N PRO A 43 -26.27 -26.41 -14.31
CA PRO A 43 -25.96 -26.33 -15.74
C PRO A 43 -24.79 -25.38 -16.07
N GLU A 44 -24.44 -24.48 -15.14
CA GLU A 44 -23.42 -23.44 -15.30
C GLU A 44 -22.25 -23.66 -14.34
N ASN A 45 -21.99 -24.91 -13.94
CA ASN A 45 -20.84 -25.32 -13.12
C ASN A 45 -20.74 -24.64 -11.75
N GLY A 46 -21.85 -24.12 -11.21
CA GLY A 46 -21.85 -23.42 -9.93
C GLY A 46 -21.34 -24.26 -8.76
N GLN A 47 -21.46 -25.59 -8.85
CA GLN A 47 -20.99 -26.54 -7.83
C GLN A 47 -19.47 -26.52 -7.61
N PHE A 48 -18.70 -25.99 -8.57
CA PHE A 48 -17.25 -25.89 -8.43
C PHE A 48 -16.80 -24.70 -7.57
N LEU A 49 -17.71 -23.81 -7.21
CA LEU A 49 -17.45 -22.63 -6.40
C LEU A 49 -17.93 -22.87 -4.95
N GLU A 50 -17.00 -22.71 -4.01
CA GLU A 50 -17.26 -22.81 -2.57
C GLU A 50 -17.30 -21.40 -1.99
N LEU A 51 -18.37 -21.09 -1.25
CA LEU A 51 -18.56 -19.78 -0.63
C LEU A 51 -18.62 -19.88 0.89
N ALA A 52 -18.04 -18.88 1.55
CA ALA A 52 -18.27 -18.62 2.96
C ALA A 52 -18.60 -17.14 3.16
N PHE A 53 -19.26 -16.82 4.28
CA PHE A 53 -19.74 -15.46 4.53
C PHE A 53 -19.27 -14.95 5.89
N SER A 54 -18.90 -13.66 5.93
CA SER A 54 -18.74 -12.92 7.18
C SER A 54 -19.58 -11.65 7.11
N TYR A 55 -20.41 -11.41 8.12
CA TYR A 55 -21.37 -10.31 8.13
C TYR A 55 -21.72 -9.95 9.58
N PRO A 56 -22.14 -8.69 9.85
CA PRO A 56 -22.59 -8.31 11.16
C PRO A 56 -24.02 -8.82 11.38
N GLU A 57 -24.36 -9.19 12.63
CA GLU A 57 -25.74 -9.57 12.97
C GLU A 57 -26.70 -8.38 12.83
N VAL A 58 -26.20 -7.17 13.12
CA VAL A 58 -26.95 -5.92 13.10
C VAL A 58 -26.34 -4.95 12.09
N LEU A 59 -27.19 -4.43 11.20
CA LEU A 59 -26.87 -3.33 10.31
C LEU A 59 -27.17 -2.02 11.07
N TRP A 60 -26.13 -1.26 11.41
CA TRP A 60 -26.28 0.01 12.08
C TRP A 60 -25.03 0.90 11.92
N PRO A 61 -25.20 2.21 11.66
CA PRO A 61 -26.44 2.87 11.27
C PRO A 61 -26.65 2.77 9.74
N TRP A 62 -27.88 2.43 9.32
CA TRP A 62 -28.34 2.27 7.92
C TRP A 62 -27.52 1.34 7.02
N SER A 63 -26.47 0.72 7.50
CA SER A 63 -25.55 -0.06 6.67
C SER A 63 -24.88 -1.18 7.43
N GLY A 64 -24.35 -2.13 6.67
CA GLY A 64 -23.43 -3.14 7.14
C GLY A 64 -22.72 -3.76 5.94
N PHE A 65 -22.15 -4.95 6.12
CA PHE A 65 -21.38 -5.60 5.06
C PHE A 65 -21.72 -7.08 4.94
N LEU A 66 -21.50 -7.63 3.76
CA LEU A 66 -21.41 -9.05 3.48
C LEU A 66 -20.06 -9.30 2.81
N ALA A 67 -19.14 -9.91 3.54
CA ALA A 67 -17.89 -10.41 2.99
C ALA A 67 -18.14 -11.81 2.43
N VAL A 68 -17.99 -11.96 1.11
CA VAL A 68 -18.09 -13.25 0.42
C VAL A 68 -16.68 -13.77 0.19
N HIS A 69 -16.35 -14.90 0.79
CA HIS A 69 -15.10 -15.62 0.59
C HIS A 69 -15.30 -16.65 -0.52
N PHE A 70 -14.46 -16.62 -1.54
CA PHE A 70 -14.50 -17.49 -2.70
C PHE A 70 -13.34 -18.48 -2.68
N SER A 71 -13.65 -19.76 -2.85
CA SER A 71 -12.68 -20.83 -3.13
C SER A 71 -13.20 -21.74 -4.24
N VAL A 72 -12.29 -22.52 -4.81
CA VAL A 72 -12.60 -23.52 -5.84
C VAL A 72 -12.45 -24.91 -5.24
N SER A 73 -13.49 -25.72 -5.43
CA SER A 73 -13.52 -27.09 -4.94
C SER A 73 -12.39 -27.93 -5.56
N ALA A 74 -11.91 -28.94 -4.83
CA ALA A 74 -10.88 -29.86 -5.29
C ALA A 74 -11.27 -30.61 -6.59
N GLU A 75 -12.57 -30.84 -6.79
CA GLU A 75 -13.11 -31.48 -8.01
C GLU A 75 -12.85 -30.65 -9.28
N ALA A 76 -12.61 -29.35 -9.13
CA ALA A 76 -12.36 -28.40 -10.21
C ALA A 76 -10.88 -28.01 -10.34
N ALA A 77 -9.96 -28.77 -9.74
CA ALA A 77 -8.52 -28.50 -9.80
C ALA A 77 -7.97 -28.48 -11.24
N ASP A 78 -8.54 -29.28 -12.15
CA ASP A 78 -8.17 -29.35 -13.57
C ASP A 78 -9.23 -28.72 -14.49
N PHE A 79 -10.22 -28.03 -13.93
CA PHE A 79 -11.34 -27.47 -14.69
C PHE A 79 -11.00 -26.10 -15.29
N GLU A 80 -11.44 -25.85 -16.52
CA GLU A 80 -11.42 -24.53 -17.14
C GLU A 80 -12.83 -24.12 -17.57
N GLY A 81 -13.30 -22.97 -17.11
CA GLY A 81 -14.60 -22.47 -17.52
C GLY A 81 -15.14 -21.35 -16.63
N THR A 82 -16.45 -21.16 -16.68
CA THR A 82 -17.15 -20.21 -15.81
C THR A 82 -18.09 -20.97 -14.89
N ALA A 83 -18.08 -20.60 -13.61
CA ALA A 83 -19.03 -21.05 -12.61
C ALA A 83 -20.02 -19.92 -12.28
N GLN A 84 -21.32 -20.24 -12.19
CA GLN A 84 -22.38 -19.28 -11.91
C GLN A 84 -23.34 -19.74 -10.81
N GLY A 85 -23.94 -18.76 -10.14
CA GLY A 85 -24.99 -18.97 -9.16
C GLY A 85 -25.45 -17.65 -8.58
N HIS A 86 -26.12 -17.67 -7.44
CA HIS A 86 -26.43 -16.45 -6.70
C HIS A 86 -26.43 -16.68 -5.20
N VAL A 87 -26.23 -15.59 -4.46
CA VAL A 87 -26.41 -15.54 -3.02
C VAL A 87 -27.73 -14.87 -2.70
N SER A 88 -28.51 -15.49 -1.83
CA SER A 88 -29.74 -14.90 -1.28
C SER A 88 -29.50 -14.44 0.16
N ILE A 89 -30.04 -13.27 0.50
CA ILE A 89 -29.97 -12.71 1.84
C ILE A 89 -31.25 -11.94 2.14
N THR A 90 -31.80 -12.14 3.33
CA THR A 90 -32.98 -11.39 3.79
C THR A 90 -32.57 -10.42 4.88
N VAL A 91 -32.87 -9.13 4.68
CA VAL A 91 -32.72 -8.09 5.70
C VAL A 91 -34.09 -7.77 6.25
N ARG A 92 -34.17 -7.64 7.57
CA ARG A 92 -35.39 -7.20 8.26
C ARG A 92 -35.12 -5.98 9.11
N SER A 93 -36.02 -5.02 9.05
CA SER A 93 -35.99 -3.78 9.82
C SER A 93 -37.22 -3.64 10.72
N PRO A 94 -37.11 -2.86 11.81
CA PRO A 94 -38.27 -2.44 12.58
C PRO A 94 -39.34 -1.75 11.70
N PRO A 95 -40.59 -1.71 12.17
CA PRO A 95 -41.64 -0.92 11.53
C PRO A 95 -41.22 0.56 11.43
N GLY A 96 -41.66 1.24 10.37
CA GLY A 96 -41.53 2.69 10.28
C GLY A 96 -42.58 3.44 11.10
N ASP A 97 -42.52 4.77 11.06
CA ASP A 97 -43.51 5.62 11.72
C ASP A 97 -44.92 5.32 11.20
N GLY A 98 -45.82 4.93 12.10
CA GLY A 98 -47.21 4.59 11.77
C GLY A 98 -47.44 3.15 11.28
N GLU A 99 -46.39 2.33 11.21
CA GLU A 99 -46.50 0.91 10.87
C GLU A 99 -46.40 0.02 12.11
N ALA A 100 -47.13 -1.10 12.10
CA ALA A 100 -47.05 -2.11 13.16
C ALA A 100 -46.18 -3.32 12.76
N GLU A 101 -46.01 -3.56 11.46
CA GLU A 101 -45.32 -4.74 10.93
C GLU A 101 -43.86 -4.44 10.60
N GLN A 102 -43.01 -5.46 10.73
CA GLN A 102 -41.61 -5.37 10.38
C GLN A 102 -41.44 -5.32 8.85
N ARG A 103 -40.52 -4.47 8.39
CA ARG A 103 -40.17 -4.37 6.97
C ARG A 103 -39.15 -5.45 6.65
N SER A 104 -39.34 -6.17 5.54
CA SER A 104 -38.41 -7.21 5.09
C SER A 104 -38.07 -7.01 3.61
N SER A 105 -36.81 -7.17 3.27
CA SER A 105 -36.32 -7.11 1.90
C SER A 105 -35.40 -8.29 1.64
N GLU A 106 -35.65 -9.02 0.56
CA GLU A 106 -34.81 -10.10 0.08
C GLU A 106 -33.92 -9.57 -1.06
N ILE A 107 -32.63 -9.85 -0.98
CA ILE A 107 -31.62 -9.41 -1.92
C ILE A 107 -31.03 -10.66 -2.57
N THR A 108 -30.97 -10.65 -3.90
CA THR A 108 -30.32 -11.69 -4.70
C THR A 108 -29.08 -11.11 -5.38
N ILE A 109 -27.92 -11.67 -5.10
CA ILE A 109 -26.63 -11.23 -5.62
C ILE A 109 -26.14 -12.27 -6.63
N PRO A 110 -26.18 -12.00 -7.95
CA PRO A 110 -25.66 -12.92 -8.94
C PRO A 110 -24.14 -13.02 -8.84
N ILE A 111 -23.62 -14.24 -8.95
CA ILE A 111 -22.19 -14.55 -8.92
C ILE A 111 -21.80 -15.23 -10.22
N LYS A 112 -20.74 -14.74 -10.83
CA LYS A 112 -20.10 -15.31 -12.02
C LYS A 112 -18.59 -15.22 -11.83
N ALA A 113 -17.92 -16.36 -11.82
CA ALA A 113 -16.47 -16.45 -11.63
C ALA A 113 -15.83 -17.29 -12.74
N LYS A 114 -14.67 -16.85 -13.25
CA LYS A 114 -13.85 -17.67 -14.14
C LYS A 114 -12.97 -18.59 -13.29
N ILE A 115 -12.99 -19.88 -13.60
CA ILE A 115 -12.14 -20.91 -12.98
C ILE A 115 -11.15 -21.41 -14.04
N ILE A 116 -9.90 -21.63 -13.61
CA ILE A 116 -8.86 -22.26 -14.42
C ILE A 116 -8.23 -23.43 -13.65
N PRO A 117 -7.49 -24.31 -14.33
CA PRO A 117 -6.69 -25.34 -13.66
C PRO A 117 -5.68 -24.69 -12.70
N THR A 118 -5.36 -25.38 -11.60
CA THR A 118 -4.39 -24.90 -10.61
C THR A 118 -3.05 -24.59 -11.31
N PRO A 119 -2.59 -23.32 -11.27
CA PRO A 119 -1.36 -22.94 -11.94
C PRO A 119 -0.14 -23.67 -11.35
N PRO A 120 0.92 -23.86 -12.14
CA PRO A 120 2.18 -24.39 -11.63
C PRO A 120 2.67 -23.57 -10.43
N ARG A 121 3.17 -24.25 -9.41
CA ARG A 121 3.72 -23.65 -8.18
C ARG A 121 4.69 -22.50 -8.47
N SER A 122 5.56 -22.63 -9.46
CA SER A 122 6.55 -21.61 -9.86
C SER A 122 5.93 -20.31 -10.38
N LYS A 123 4.64 -20.31 -10.73
CA LYS A 123 3.91 -19.10 -11.14
C LYS A 123 3.06 -18.50 -10.01
N ARG A 124 3.00 -19.14 -8.85
CA ARG A 124 2.18 -18.70 -7.71
C ARG A 124 3.04 -17.94 -6.70
N ILE A 125 2.68 -16.68 -6.50
CA ILE A 125 3.36 -15.73 -5.62
C ILE A 125 2.41 -15.39 -4.47
N LEU A 126 2.89 -15.57 -3.25
CA LEU A 126 2.19 -15.12 -2.05
C LEU A 126 2.73 -13.74 -1.67
N TRP A 127 1.84 -12.75 -1.59
CA TRP A 127 2.14 -11.42 -1.07
C TRP A 127 1.86 -11.39 0.43
N ASP A 128 2.84 -10.97 1.22
CA ASP A 128 2.64 -10.74 2.64
C ASP A 128 1.98 -9.38 2.89
N GLN A 129 0.69 -9.39 3.26
CA GLN A 129 -0.02 -8.19 3.71
C GLN A 129 -0.09 -8.13 5.24
N TYR A 130 0.19 -9.23 5.93
CA TYR A 130 0.03 -9.32 7.38
C TYR A 130 1.10 -8.52 8.10
N HIS A 131 2.24 -8.24 7.49
CA HIS A 131 3.31 -7.48 8.11
C HIS A 131 3.42 -6.01 7.67
N ASN A 132 2.50 -5.51 6.84
CA ASN A 132 2.31 -4.07 6.67
C ASN A 132 1.35 -3.52 7.75
N VAL A 133 1.52 -2.27 8.15
CA VAL A 133 0.62 -1.62 9.11
C VAL A 133 -0.58 -1.01 8.37
N ARG A 134 -1.79 -1.22 8.90
CA ARG A 134 -3.01 -0.71 8.26
C ARG A 134 -3.22 0.77 8.54
N TYR A 135 -3.19 1.61 7.52
CA TYR A 135 -3.46 3.04 7.64
C TYR A 135 -4.93 3.39 7.95
N PRO A 136 -5.25 4.38 8.82
CA PRO A 136 -4.37 5.10 9.76
C PRO A 136 -4.38 4.50 11.18
N PRO A 137 -3.21 4.16 11.76
CA PRO A 137 -3.14 3.87 13.19
C PRO A 137 -2.24 4.87 13.96
N GLY A 138 -1.14 5.36 13.36
CA GLY A 138 -0.19 6.29 13.99
C GLY A 138 0.72 6.98 12.97
N TYR A 139 1.85 7.56 13.41
CA TYR A 139 2.84 8.11 12.49
C TYR A 139 3.72 7.00 11.90
N PHE A 140 3.43 6.67 10.63
CA PHE A 140 4.28 5.87 9.75
C PHE A 140 4.74 6.79 8.62
N PRO A 141 6.05 7.06 8.53
CA PRO A 141 6.59 8.00 7.57
C PRO A 141 6.61 7.37 6.17
N ARG A 142 6.79 8.20 5.15
CA ARG A 142 6.94 7.73 3.77
C ARG A 142 8.26 7.00 3.55
N ASP A 143 8.27 6.16 2.54
CA ASP A 143 9.48 5.49 2.06
C ASP A 143 10.46 6.50 1.44
N ASN A 144 9.96 7.42 0.61
CA ASN A 144 10.80 8.44 -0.02
C ASN A 144 10.93 9.72 0.83
N LEU A 145 12.05 9.86 1.53
CA LEU A 145 12.39 10.98 2.40
C LEU A 145 12.57 12.34 1.69
N LYS A 146 12.69 12.38 0.35
CA LYS A 146 12.73 13.65 -0.39
C LYS A 146 11.38 14.37 -0.43
N THR A 147 10.28 13.64 -0.31
CA THR A 147 8.94 14.22 -0.53
C THR A 147 8.40 14.87 0.74
N LYS A 148 8.36 16.21 0.78
CA LYS A 148 8.05 16.98 2.01
C LYS A 148 6.59 17.40 2.22
N ASN A 149 5.73 17.23 1.21
CA ASN A 149 4.40 17.86 1.18
C ASN A 149 3.36 17.17 2.08
N ASP A 150 3.57 15.92 2.45
CA ASP A 150 2.77 15.26 3.50
C ASP A 150 3.67 14.22 4.19
N PRO A 151 3.64 14.09 5.52
CA PRO A 151 4.58 13.23 6.23
C PRO A 151 4.16 11.75 6.29
N LEU A 152 2.91 11.42 5.98
CA LEU A 152 2.35 10.09 6.26
C LEU A 152 2.35 9.20 5.01
N ASP A 153 2.46 7.88 5.22
CA ASP A 153 2.05 6.90 4.22
C ASP A 153 0.56 6.58 4.38
N TRP A 154 -0.23 7.01 3.41
CA TRP A 154 -1.70 7.00 3.44
C TRP A 154 -2.28 5.89 2.57
N ARG A 155 -1.45 5.13 1.83
CA ARG A 155 -1.92 4.17 0.82
C ARG A 155 -1.89 2.72 1.31
N GLY A 156 -1.27 2.45 2.45
CA GLY A 156 -1.44 1.22 3.24
C GLY A 156 -0.96 -0.05 2.56
N ASP A 157 0.04 0.08 1.68
CA ASP A 157 0.93 -1.00 1.22
C ASP A 157 0.21 -2.25 0.76
N HIS A 158 -0.78 -2.04 -0.10
CA HIS A 158 -1.60 -3.11 -0.65
C HIS A 158 -1.38 -3.24 -2.15
N ILE A 159 -1.39 -4.49 -2.64
CA ILE A 159 -1.32 -4.85 -4.08
C ILE A 159 -2.42 -4.23 -4.96
N HIS A 160 -3.36 -3.50 -4.37
CA HIS A 160 -4.50 -2.88 -5.03
C HIS A 160 -4.55 -1.36 -4.83
N THR A 161 -3.67 -0.80 -4.01
CA THR A 161 -3.49 0.64 -3.79
C THR A 161 -2.18 1.11 -4.44
N ASN A 162 -1.08 1.20 -3.68
CA ASN A 162 0.23 1.66 -4.14
C ASN A 162 0.95 0.65 -5.04
N PHE A 163 0.76 -0.65 -4.83
CA PHE A 163 1.38 -1.70 -5.64
C PHE A 163 0.48 -2.21 -6.78
N LYS A 164 -0.55 -1.44 -7.17
CA LYS A 164 -1.51 -1.85 -8.22
C LYS A 164 -0.84 -2.10 -9.57
N ASP A 165 0.07 -1.24 -10.00
CA ASP A 165 0.68 -1.39 -11.33
C ASP A 165 1.74 -2.50 -11.34
N MET A 166 2.44 -2.73 -10.22
CA MET A 166 3.25 -3.93 -9.99
C MET A 166 2.40 -5.20 -10.13
N TYR A 167 1.23 -5.25 -9.48
CA TYR A 167 0.31 -6.37 -9.61
C TYR A 167 -0.08 -6.60 -11.08
N GLN A 168 -0.47 -5.55 -11.80
CA GLN A 168 -0.84 -5.65 -13.22
C GLN A 168 0.33 -6.16 -14.07
N HIS A 169 1.54 -5.68 -13.84
CA HIS A 169 2.74 -6.13 -14.53
C HIS A 169 2.99 -7.63 -14.32
N LEU A 170 2.92 -8.11 -13.08
CA LEU A 170 3.12 -9.53 -12.76
C LEU A 170 2.02 -10.41 -13.35
N ARG A 171 0.77 -9.96 -13.34
CA ARG A 171 -0.35 -10.65 -14.00
C ARG A 171 -0.12 -10.75 -15.50
N ASN A 172 0.35 -9.68 -16.14
CA ASN A 172 0.69 -9.68 -17.57
C ASN A 172 1.88 -10.61 -17.89
N ALA A 173 2.81 -10.81 -16.95
CA ALA A 173 3.91 -11.76 -17.04
C ALA A 173 3.49 -13.23 -16.74
N GLY A 174 2.21 -13.47 -16.44
CA GLY A 174 1.64 -14.79 -16.22
C GLY A 174 1.83 -15.34 -14.79
N TYR A 175 2.16 -14.51 -13.82
CA TYR A 175 2.21 -14.89 -12.40
C TYR A 175 0.86 -14.68 -11.72
N TYR A 176 0.49 -15.58 -10.81
CA TYR A 176 -0.71 -15.53 -9.99
C TYR A 176 -0.36 -15.04 -8.59
N LEU A 177 -1.03 -13.96 -8.16
CA LEU A 177 -0.74 -13.26 -6.92
C LEU A 177 -1.89 -13.48 -5.95
N GLU A 178 -1.53 -13.82 -4.72
CA GLU A 178 -2.46 -14.13 -3.64
C GLU A 178 -2.06 -13.34 -2.39
N VAL A 179 -3.02 -12.83 -1.63
CA VAL A 179 -2.76 -11.94 -0.48
C VAL A 179 -2.83 -12.74 0.81
N LEU A 180 -1.72 -12.79 1.55
CA LEU A 180 -1.66 -13.36 2.89
C LEU A 180 -1.98 -12.28 3.93
N GLY A 181 -3.20 -12.31 4.46
CA GLY A 181 -3.65 -11.41 5.55
C GLY A 181 -3.53 -12.00 6.96
N HIS A 182 -2.73 -13.05 7.15
CA HIS A 182 -2.59 -13.81 8.40
C HIS A 182 -1.13 -14.20 8.65
N PRO A 183 -0.76 -14.64 9.87
CA PRO A 183 0.60 -15.07 10.16
C PRO A 183 1.12 -16.14 9.21
N PHE A 184 2.45 -16.24 9.04
CA PHE A 184 3.08 -17.24 8.17
C PHE A 184 2.72 -18.67 8.54
N THR A 185 2.33 -18.94 9.79
CA THR A 185 1.84 -20.24 10.26
C THR A 185 0.55 -20.70 9.56
N CYS A 186 -0.17 -19.80 8.89
CA CYS A 186 -1.50 -20.07 8.31
C CYS A 186 -1.51 -20.41 6.82
N PHE A 187 -0.36 -20.55 6.18
CA PHE A 187 -0.28 -20.98 4.78
C PHE A 187 0.60 -22.21 4.59
N ASP A 188 0.23 -23.04 3.61
CA ASP A 188 1.07 -24.14 3.16
C ASP A 188 2.04 -23.67 2.05
N ALA A 189 3.33 -23.72 2.34
CA ALA A 189 4.40 -23.33 1.41
C ALA A 189 4.54 -24.26 0.20
N SER A 190 3.96 -25.47 0.25
CA SER A 190 3.95 -26.39 -0.90
C SER A 190 3.20 -25.81 -2.11
N ASN A 191 2.24 -24.90 -1.85
CA ASN A 191 1.40 -24.27 -2.87
C ASN A 191 2.08 -23.12 -3.62
N TYR A 192 3.14 -22.53 -3.06
CA TYR A 192 3.72 -21.27 -3.56
C TYR A 192 5.20 -21.45 -3.92
N GLY A 193 5.60 -20.84 -5.04
CA GLY A 193 7.00 -20.81 -5.45
C GLY A 193 7.78 -19.68 -4.78
N THR A 194 7.10 -18.57 -4.45
CA THR A 194 7.76 -17.39 -3.85
C THR A 194 6.82 -16.69 -2.87
N LEU A 195 7.36 -16.31 -1.71
CA LEU A 195 6.80 -15.33 -0.79
C LEU A 195 7.47 -13.98 -1.06
N LEU A 196 6.65 -12.96 -1.33
CA LEU A 196 7.07 -11.60 -1.62
C LEU A 196 6.82 -10.74 -0.37
N LEU A 197 7.90 -10.25 0.23
CA LEU A 197 7.91 -9.36 1.40
C LEU A 197 8.26 -7.96 0.88
N VAL A 198 7.34 -7.02 1.01
CA VAL A 198 7.56 -5.64 0.54
C VAL A 198 7.13 -4.71 1.64
N ASP A 199 8.06 -3.84 2.01
CA ASP A 199 7.88 -2.84 3.06
C ASP A 199 7.28 -3.37 4.39
N PRO A 200 7.88 -4.41 5.02
CA PRO A 200 7.35 -4.94 6.27
C PRO A 200 7.64 -4.02 7.47
N GLU A 201 6.59 -3.47 8.05
CA GLU A 201 6.62 -2.54 9.20
C GLU A 201 6.34 -3.21 10.55
N GLU A 202 5.85 -4.44 10.53
CA GLU A 202 5.43 -5.21 11.70
C GLU A 202 6.54 -6.10 12.26
N GLU A 203 6.39 -6.50 13.52
CA GLU A 203 7.20 -7.54 14.15
C GLU A 203 6.77 -8.95 13.72
N TYR A 204 7.58 -9.97 14.01
CA TYR A 204 7.26 -11.38 13.70
C TYR A 204 7.08 -12.20 14.97
N PHE A 205 6.12 -13.13 14.96
CA PHE A 205 6.04 -14.14 16.02
C PHE A 205 7.21 -15.13 15.90
N PRO A 206 7.78 -15.62 17.02
CA PRO A 206 8.84 -16.65 16.99
C PRO A 206 8.45 -17.90 16.19
N GLU A 207 7.18 -18.28 16.23
CA GLU A 207 6.60 -19.39 15.47
C GLU A 207 6.68 -19.16 13.96
N GLU A 208 6.49 -17.91 13.51
CA GLU A 208 6.61 -17.55 12.09
C GLU A 208 8.04 -17.63 11.61
N VAL A 209 9.00 -17.14 12.41
CA VAL A 209 10.43 -17.23 12.10
C VAL A 209 10.84 -18.70 11.94
N MET A 210 10.43 -19.57 12.87
CA MET A 210 10.71 -21.00 12.78
C MET A 210 10.04 -21.66 11.58
N LYS A 211 8.76 -21.34 11.32
CA LYS A 211 7.99 -21.90 10.21
C LYS A 211 8.57 -21.48 8.87
N LEU A 212 8.86 -20.19 8.68
CA LEU A 212 9.42 -19.67 7.44
C LEU A 212 10.78 -20.30 7.16
N ARG A 213 11.64 -20.41 8.19
CA ARG A 213 12.92 -21.11 8.06
C ARG A 213 12.74 -22.53 7.53
N LYS A 214 11.81 -23.30 8.11
CA LYS A 214 11.53 -24.68 7.67
C LYS A 214 11.06 -24.72 6.22
N ASP A 215 10.18 -23.80 5.82
CA ASP A 215 9.60 -23.77 4.48
C ASP A 215 10.62 -23.42 3.39
N VAL A 216 11.47 -22.44 3.66
CA VAL A 216 12.54 -22.07 2.74
C VAL A 216 13.57 -23.20 2.66
N ASP A 217 14.01 -23.70 3.81
CA ASP A 217 15.09 -24.67 3.85
C ASP A 217 14.70 -26.04 3.27
N ASN A 218 13.46 -26.49 3.52
CA ASN A 218 13.04 -27.87 3.29
C ASN A 218 11.91 -28.01 2.26
N ALA A 219 10.99 -27.04 2.18
CA ALA A 219 9.90 -27.06 1.20
C ALA A 219 10.24 -26.30 -0.10
N GLY A 220 11.40 -25.65 -0.16
CA GLY A 220 11.87 -24.93 -1.34
C GLY A 220 11.09 -23.64 -1.62
N LEU A 221 10.44 -23.06 -0.62
CA LEU A 221 9.81 -21.74 -0.75
C LEU A 221 10.91 -20.69 -0.94
N SER A 222 10.80 -19.85 -1.97
CA SER A 222 11.76 -18.76 -2.16
C SER A 222 11.24 -17.44 -1.57
N LEU A 223 12.15 -16.56 -1.17
CA LEU A 223 11.85 -15.23 -0.64
C LEU A 223 12.34 -14.17 -1.63
N VAL A 224 11.49 -13.18 -1.89
CA VAL A 224 11.90 -11.92 -2.52
C VAL A 224 11.53 -10.81 -1.57
N VAL A 225 12.51 -10.00 -1.17
CA VAL A 225 12.36 -8.96 -0.15
C VAL A 225 12.71 -7.62 -0.74
N PHE A 226 11.79 -6.67 -0.65
CA PHE A 226 12.02 -5.25 -0.90
C PHE A 226 11.91 -4.53 0.44
N GLY A 227 13.02 -3.97 0.90
CA GLY A 227 13.09 -3.16 2.12
C GLY A 227 13.01 -1.66 1.81
N ASP A 228 13.03 -0.84 2.85
CA ASP A 228 13.23 0.61 2.78
C ASP A 228 14.08 1.09 3.96
N TRP A 229 14.28 2.40 4.06
CA TRP A 229 15.09 2.99 5.11
C TRP A 229 14.59 2.67 6.53
N TYR A 230 15.56 2.59 7.43
CA TYR A 230 15.34 2.64 8.86
C TYR A 230 16.51 3.33 9.52
N ASN A 231 16.28 4.48 10.17
CA ASN A 231 17.35 5.14 10.92
C ASN A 231 16.78 5.93 12.09
N THR A 232 17.09 5.53 13.31
CA THR A 232 16.50 6.12 14.52
C THR A 232 16.84 7.61 14.71
N SER A 233 17.96 8.09 14.16
CA SER A 233 18.32 9.51 14.19
C SER A 233 17.51 10.31 13.19
N VAL A 234 17.34 9.78 11.97
CA VAL A 234 16.48 10.37 10.93
C VAL A 234 15.03 10.40 11.41
N MET A 235 14.52 9.30 11.97
CA MET A 235 13.17 9.22 12.56
C MET A 235 12.92 10.34 13.58
N ARG A 236 13.88 10.59 14.48
CA ARG A 236 13.80 11.69 15.46
C ARG A 236 13.83 13.08 14.82
N LYS A 237 14.48 13.23 13.66
CA LYS A 237 14.60 14.48 12.92
C LYS A 237 13.33 14.80 12.12
N VAL A 238 12.67 13.80 11.54
CA VAL A 238 11.46 13.95 10.71
C VAL A 238 10.16 14.01 11.53
N LYS A 239 10.25 14.20 12.85
CA LYS A 239 9.08 14.47 13.69
C LYS A 239 8.41 15.77 13.27
N PHE A 240 7.09 15.82 13.35
CA PHE A 240 6.32 17.04 13.11
C PHE A 240 5.37 17.30 14.26
N PHE A 241 4.94 18.56 14.40
CA PHE A 241 3.92 18.95 15.36
C PHE A 241 2.57 18.91 14.67
N ASP A 242 1.69 18.01 15.12
CA ASP A 242 0.31 17.97 14.64
C ASP A 242 -0.53 18.99 15.41
N GLU A 243 -1.09 19.96 14.69
CA GLU A 243 -1.91 21.02 15.27
C GLU A 243 -3.26 20.48 15.81
N ASN A 244 -3.78 19.40 15.22
CA ASN A 244 -5.07 18.82 15.59
C ASN A 244 -4.99 18.12 16.96
N THR A 245 -3.99 17.25 17.15
CA THR A 245 -3.77 16.55 18.43
C THR A 245 -2.94 17.36 19.42
N ARG A 246 -2.31 18.47 18.98
CA ARG A 246 -1.37 19.31 19.77
C ARG A 246 -0.20 18.50 20.35
N GLN A 247 0.28 17.52 19.59
CA GLN A 247 1.35 16.62 20.01
C GLN A 247 2.45 16.57 18.96
N TRP A 248 3.67 16.30 19.42
CA TRP A 248 4.75 15.91 18.52
C TRP A 248 4.56 14.47 18.10
N TRP A 249 4.40 14.27 16.80
CA TRP A 249 4.33 12.95 16.19
C TRP A 249 5.76 12.52 15.86
N VAL A 250 6.17 11.40 16.43
CA VAL A 250 7.46 10.74 16.17
C VAL A 250 7.16 9.42 15.45
N PRO A 251 7.90 9.07 14.38
CA PRO A 251 7.69 7.83 13.67
C PRO A 251 7.75 6.61 14.59
N ASN A 252 6.83 5.66 14.41
CA ASN A 252 6.86 4.39 15.16
C ASN A 252 7.88 3.40 14.57
N THR A 253 8.10 3.46 13.26
CA THR A 253 9.13 2.74 12.51
C THR A 253 9.67 3.63 11.37
N GLY A 254 10.66 3.14 10.61
CA GLY A 254 11.14 3.79 9.38
C GLY A 254 10.14 3.62 8.23
N GLY A 255 10.59 3.51 6.98
CA GLY A 255 9.77 2.88 5.94
C GLY A 255 9.54 1.42 6.34
N VAL A 256 10.62 0.68 6.57
CA VAL A 256 10.57 -0.71 7.05
C VAL A 256 10.96 -0.85 8.52
N ASN A 257 10.42 -1.85 9.23
CA ASN A 257 10.95 -2.31 10.52
C ASN A 257 12.18 -3.21 10.32
N VAL A 258 13.30 -2.60 9.95
CA VAL A 258 14.53 -3.32 9.62
C VAL A 258 15.04 -4.22 10.76
N PRO A 259 15.00 -3.82 12.05
CA PRO A 259 15.32 -4.73 13.15
C PRO A 259 14.50 -6.03 13.15
N ALA A 260 13.18 -5.95 12.94
CA ALA A 260 12.30 -7.13 12.86
C ALA A 260 12.59 -7.96 11.61
N LEU A 261 12.80 -7.31 10.46
CA LEU A 261 13.18 -7.99 9.22
C LEU A 261 14.52 -8.73 9.35
N ASN A 262 15.48 -8.16 10.08
CA ASN A 262 16.75 -8.81 10.36
C ASN A 262 16.59 -10.01 11.31
N ASP A 263 15.70 -9.95 12.30
CA ASP A 263 15.39 -11.09 13.16
C ASP A 263 14.82 -12.28 12.35
N LEU A 264 14.07 -12.00 11.28
CA LEU A 264 13.59 -13.00 10.33
C LEU A 264 14.73 -13.57 9.46
N LEU A 265 15.61 -12.71 8.94
CA LEU A 265 16.64 -13.06 7.94
C LEU A 265 17.95 -13.61 8.52
N THR A 266 18.18 -13.43 9.83
CA THR A 266 19.40 -13.83 10.53
C THR A 266 19.74 -15.32 10.35
N ALA A 267 18.72 -16.17 10.19
CA ALA A 267 18.89 -17.61 9.98
C ALA A 267 19.70 -17.96 8.72
N TRP A 268 19.73 -17.07 7.73
CA TRP A 268 20.50 -17.21 6.49
C TRP A 268 21.73 -16.31 6.44
N GLY A 269 22.09 -15.66 7.55
CA GLY A 269 23.25 -14.76 7.61
C GLY A 269 23.08 -13.49 6.78
N ILE A 270 21.84 -13.01 6.67
CA ILE A 270 21.48 -11.80 5.91
C ILE A 270 21.01 -10.73 6.90
N ALA A 271 21.45 -9.48 6.70
CA ALA A 271 20.94 -8.33 7.44
C ALA A 271 21.08 -7.01 6.66
N PHE A 272 20.08 -6.14 6.81
CA PHE A 272 20.09 -4.75 6.39
C PHE A 272 20.62 -3.82 7.49
N GLY A 273 21.22 -2.69 7.10
CA GLY A 273 21.75 -1.66 7.99
C GLY A 273 20.77 -0.52 8.24
N ASP A 274 21.23 0.49 8.99
CA ASP A 274 20.50 1.75 9.22
C ASP A 274 21.03 2.94 8.40
N GLU A 275 22.00 2.73 7.51
CA GLU A 275 22.46 3.79 6.62
C GLU A 275 21.47 3.96 5.46
N VAL A 276 21.04 5.20 5.23
CA VAL A 276 20.00 5.55 4.27
C VAL A 276 20.62 6.18 3.05
N PHE A 277 20.43 5.55 1.89
CA PHE A 277 21.07 5.95 0.65
C PHE A 277 20.08 6.39 -0.41
N GLU A 278 20.54 7.27 -1.29
CA GLU A 278 19.78 7.73 -2.43
C GLU A 278 20.67 7.96 -3.65
N GLY A 279 20.13 7.76 -4.85
CA GLY A 279 20.77 8.23 -6.07
C GLY A 279 20.42 7.43 -7.32
N ASP A 280 20.72 8.03 -8.47
CA ASP A 280 20.62 7.36 -9.76
C ASP A 280 21.81 6.43 -9.99
N PHE A 281 21.52 5.27 -10.56
CA PHE A 281 22.52 4.30 -10.98
C PHE A 281 22.02 3.50 -12.18
N THR A 282 22.92 2.73 -12.79
CA THR A 282 22.57 1.82 -13.89
C THR A 282 22.80 0.37 -13.48
N LEU A 283 21.92 -0.51 -13.96
CA LEU A 283 22.02 -1.96 -13.79
C LEU A 283 21.87 -2.61 -15.16
N GLY A 284 22.98 -3.07 -15.74
CA GLY A 284 23.01 -3.44 -17.16
C GLY A 284 22.68 -2.23 -18.05
N SER A 285 21.64 -2.36 -18.86
CA SER A 285 21.12 -1.29 -19.75
C SER A 285 19.97 -0.49 -19.15
N HIS A 286 19.62 -0.71 -17.88
CA HIS A 286 18.47 -0.07 -17.23
C HIS A 286 18.92 1.05 -16.30
N ASP A 287 18.31 2.22 -16.47
CA ASP A 287 18.43 3.33 -15.53
C ASP A 287 17.54 3.09 -14.32
N MET A 288 18.10 3.27 -13.14
CA MET A 288 17.43 3.08 -11.86
C MET A 288 17.60 4.31 -10.98
N HIS A 289 16.76 4.38 -9.96
CA HIS A 289 16.86 5.34 -8.87
C HIS A 289 16.68 4.58 -7.56
N TYR A 290 17.63 4.75 -6.64
CA TYR A 290 17.54 4.25 -5.27
C TYR A 290 16.92 5.35 -4.42
N ALA A 291 15.73 5.15 -3.86
CA ALA A 291 14.94 6.21 -3.24
C ALA A 291 14.85 6.06 -1.72
N SER A 292 15.88 6.48 -0.99
CA SER A 292 15.91 6.36 0.49
C SER A 292 15.89 4.89 0.93
N GLY A 293 16.69 4.04 0.30
CA GLY A 293 16.77 2.62 0.66
C GLY A 293 17.84 2.33 1.72
N ALA A 294 17.70 1.19 2.40
CA ALA A 294 18.69 0.69 3.35
C ALA A 294 19.83 -0.06 2.64
N ASN A 295 21.05 -0.08 3.21
CA ASN A 295 22.13 -0.93 2.71
C ASN A 295 22.07 -2.36 3.27
N ILE A 296 22.80 -3.27 2.62
CA ILE A 296 23.02 -4.63 3.13
C ILE A 296 24.34 -4.66 3.91
N VAL A 297 24.28 -5.10 5.17
CA VAL A 297 25.40 -5.07 6.11
C VAL A 297 25.92 -6.46 6.48
N GLN A 298 25.13 -7.49 6.22
CA GLN A 298 25.54 -8.88 6.36
C GLN A 298 24.95 -9.68 5.20
N PHE A 299 25.79 -10.47 4.53
CA PHE A 299 25.36 -11.32 3.43
C PHE A 299 26.28 -12.54 3.31
N PRO A 300 25.77 -13.74 2.95
CA PRO A 300 26.59 -14.93 2.81
C PRO A 300 27.65 -14.82 1.72
N ASP A 301 28.82 -15.38 2.01
CA ASP A 301 30.01 -15.36 1.16
C ASP A 301 29.83 -16.03 -0.21
N HIS A 302 28.92 -17.00 -0.30
CA HIS A 302 28.58 -17.72 -1.53
C HIS A 302 27.45 -17.06 -2.33
N GLY A 303 26.88 -15.96 -1.82
CA GLY A 303 25.84 -15.20 -2.50
C GLY A 303 26.40 -14.18 -3.51
N LEU A 304 25.55 -13.81 -4.46
CA LEU A 304 25.80 -12.68 -5.35
C LEU A 304 25.40 -11.39 -4.61
N LEU A 305 26.33 -10.45 -4.47
CA LEU A 305 26.07 -9.15 -3.87
C LEU A 305 26.40 -8.06 -4.88
N ILE A 306 25.48 -7.11 -5.08
CA ILE A 306 25.64 -6.01 -6.03
C ILE A 306 25.78 -4.70 -5.25
N ARG A 307 26.76 -3.91 -5.68
CA ARG A 307 27.13 -2.65 -5.02
C ARG A 307 27.01 -1.47 -5.97
N ARG A 308 26.63 -0.30 -5.43
CA ARG A 308 26.54 0.96 -6.19
C ARG A 308 27.09 2.15 -5.41
N THR A 309 27.43 3.20 -6.16
CA THR A 309 27.86 4.47 -5.58
C THR A 309 26.64 5.36 -5.41
N LEU A 310 26.28 5.65 -4.17
CA LEU A 310 25.08 6.39 -3.79
C LEU A 310 25.43 7.55 -2.87
N SER A 311 24.50 8.47 -2.66
CA SER A 311 24.64 9.57 -1.70
C SER A 311 24.07 9.14 -0.34
N ASP A 312 24.77 9.47 0.74
CA ASP A 312 24.29 9.26 2.11
C ASP A 312 23.21 10.31 2.46
N GLN A 313 21.96 9.93 2.19
CA GLN A 313 20.78 10.77 2.39
C GLN A 313 20.46 10.92 3.89
N GLY A 314 20.76 9.91 4.70
CA GLY A 314 20.62 9.98 6.15
C GLY A 314 21.45 11.11 6.75
N GLN A 315 22.74 11.20 6.37
CA GLN A 315 23.61 12.31 6.78
C GLN A 315 23.18 13.66 6.19
N GLU A 316 22.66 13.68 4.96
CA GLU A 316 22.09 14.89 4.37
C GLU A 316 20.96 15.45 5.23
N ILE A 317 20.04 14.60 5.69
CA ILE A 317 18.90 15.02 6.53
C ILE A 317 19.36 15.49 7.92
N LEU A 318 20.36 14.82 8.49
CA LEU A 318 20.85 15.11 9.84
C LEU A 318 21.72 16.36 9.89
N SER A 319 22.62 16.53 8.92
CA SER A 319 23.68 17.54 8.93
C SER A 319 23.55 18.61 7.84
N GLY A 320 22.66 18.41 6.85
CA GLY A 320 22.53 19.27 5.67
C GLY A 320 23.53 18.94 4.55
N LYS A 321 24.40 17.94 4.73
CA LYS A 321 25.38 17.49 3.73
C LYS A 321 25.42 15.96 3.66
N GLY A 322 25.18 15.42 2.47
CA GLY A 322 25.37 14.00 2.17
C GLY A 322 26.64 13.80 1.34
N ASP A 323 27.51 12.89 1.77
CA ASP A 323 28.69 12.51 0.99
C ASP A 323 28.32 11.38 0.01
N ARG A 324 29.03 11.32 -1.13
CA ARG A 324 28.92 10.17 -2.04
C ARG A 324 29.74 9.01 -1.48
N VAL A 325 29.10 7.87 -1.29
CA VAL A 325 29.69 6.65 -0.76
C VAL A 325 29.80 5.63 -1.89
N GLU A 326 31.02 5.14 -2.14
CA GLU A 326 31.28 4.11 -3.12
C GLU A 326 31.02 2.71 -2.55
N GLY A 327 30.54 1.80 -3.41
CA GLY A 327 30.47 0.38 -3.07
C GLY A 327 29.39 0.02 -2.04
N VAL A 328 28.30 0.78 -1.94
CA VAL A 328 27.14 0.50 -1.09
C VAL A 328 26.44 -0.78 -1.56
N PRO A 329 26.32 -1.84 -0.73
CA PRO A 329 25.58 -3.05 -1.09
C PRO A 329 24.07 -2.81 -1.09
N ILE A 330 23.40 -3.06 -2.22
CA ILE A 330 21.97 -2.75 -2.40
C ILE A 330 21.09 -3.94 -2.80
N LEU A 331 21.69 -4.97 -3.40
CA LEU A 331 20.98 -6.15 -3.90
C LEU A 331 21.78 -7.41 -3.60
N GLY A 332 21.14 -8.42 -3.04
CA GLY A 332 21.75 -9.72 -2.74
C GLY A 332 20.91 -10.89 -3.23
N LEU A 333 21.54 -11.87 -3.87
CA LEU A 333 20.93 -13.16 -4.26
C LEU A 333 21.68 -14.31 -3.60
N VAL A 334 20.98 -15.22 -2.95
CA VAL A 334 21.60 -16.39 -2.33
C VAL A 334 20.69 -17.60 -2.34
N GLN A 335 21.26 -18.78 -2.49
CA GLN A 335 20.58 -20.05 -2.28
C GLN A 335 20.65 -20.39 -0.78
N ALA A 336 19.50 -20.63 -0.13
CA ALA A 336 19.41 -20.75 1.33
C ALA A 336 20.29 -21.87 1.91
N LYS A 337 20.35 -23.01 1.23
CA LYS A 337 21.29 -24.11 1.52
C LYS A 337 22.02 -24.52 0.26
N SER A 338 23.11 -25.26 0.42
CA SER A 338 23.82 -25.89 -0.71
C SER A 338 22.98 -26.91 -1.48
N SER A 339 21.83 -27.34 -0.95
CA SER A 339 20.88 -28.20 -1.68
C SER A 339 20.15 -27.42 -2.77
N ALA A 340 20.13 -27.97 -3.98
CA ALA A 340 19.36 -27.46 -5.11
C ALA A 340 17.84 -27.44 -4.87
N THR A 341 17.34 -28.18 -3.87
CA THR A 341 15.92 -28.22 -3.50
C THR A 341 15.52 -27.17 -2.47
N SER A 342 16.49 -26.45 -1.90
CA SER A 342 16.20 -25.38 -0.94
C SER A 342 15.64 -24.16 -1.66
N GLY A 343 15.03 -23.27 -0.88
CA GLY A 343 14.56 -21.99 -1.36
C GLY A 343 15.71 -21.05 -1.72
N ARG A 344 15.38 -20.03 -2.50
CA ARG A 344 16.29 -18.93 -2.86
C ARG A 344 15.82 -17.66 -2.20
N ILE A 345 16.76 -16.79 -1.86
CA ILE A 345 16.48 -15.52 -1.21
C ILE A 345 17.07 -14.42 -2.09
N ALA A 346 16.23 -13.47 -2.48
CA ALA A 346 16.63 -12.23 -3.13
C ALA A 346 16.21 -11.07 -2.24
N ILE A 347 17.12 -10.14 -1.96
CA ILE A 347 16.86 -8.97 -1.13
C ILE A 347 17.30 -7.70 -1.87
N TYR A 348 16.48 -6.67 -1.83
CA TYR A 348 16.75 -5.34 -2.39
C TYR A 348 16.32 -4.30 -1.36
N GLY A 349 17.12 -3.26 -1.11
CA GLY A 349 16.89 -2.37 0.03
C GLY A 349 16.01 -1.14 -0.24
N ASP A 350 15.31 -1.08 -1.38
CA ASP A 350 14.39 0.01 -1.74
C ASP A 350 13.11 -0.54 -2.39
N SER A 351 11.92 -0.25 -1.85
CA SER A 351 10.65 -0.71 -2.42
C SER A 351 9.98 0.32 -3.34
N ASN A 352 10.41 1.58 -3.32
CA ASN A 352 9.78 2.67 -4.06
C ASN A 352 9.74 2.42 -5.58
N CYS A 353 10.69 1.65 -6.11
CA CYS A 353 10.73 1.38 -7.55
C CYS A 353 9.66 0.39 -8.02
N ILE A 354 8.93 -0.26 -7.10
CA ILE A 354 7.73 -1.04 -7.38
C ILE A 354 6.44 -0.41 -6.84
N ASP A 355 6.54 0.65 -6.03
CA ASP A 355 5.43 1.50 -5.57
C ASP A 355 5.07 2.58 -6.62
N THR A 356 3.77 2.84 -6.86
CA THR A 356 3.29 3.83 -7.86
C THR A 356 3.08 5.26 -7.33
N VAL A 357 3.08 5.48 -6.02
CA VAL A 357 2.73 6.76 -5.38
C VAL A 357 3.83 7.80 -5.54
N HIS A 358 5.08 7.39 -5.31
CA HIS A 358 6.26 8.25 -5.36
C HIS A 358 7.30 7.77 -6.38
N LEU A 359 6.83 7.00 -7.37
CA LEU A 359 7.66 6.41 -8.40
C LEU A 359 8.41 7.46 -9.21
N THR A 360 9.73 7.37 -9.19
CA THR A 360 10.60 8.16 -10.08
C THR A 360 10.99 7.36 -11.32
N LYS A 361 11.43 6.11 -11.13
CA LYS A 361 11.76 5.14 -12.18
C LYS A 361 11.29 3.76 -11.73
N ASP A 362 10.60 3.03 -12.60
CA ASP A 362 10.16 1.67 -12.30
C ASP A 362 11.28 0.64 -12.39
N CYS A 363 11.17 -0.39 -11.56
CA CYS A 363 12.06 -1.55 -11.55
C CYS A 363 11.29 -2.86 -11.72
N TYR A 364 10.14 -2.84 -12.41
CA TYR A 364 9.34 -4.05 -12.61
C TYR A 364 10.08 -5.14 -13.39
N TRP A 365 11.04 -4.76 -14.23
CA TRP A 365 11.95 -5.68 -14.91
C TRP A 365 12.93 -6.35 -13.94
N LEU A 366 13.39 -5.64 -12.90
CA LEU A 366 14.23 -6.20 -11.84
C LEU A 366 13.40 -7.21 -11.04
N LEU A 367 12.19 -6.85 -10.63
CA LEU A 367 11.27 -7.77 -9.95
C LEU A 367 11.06 -9.06 -10.74
N ASN A 368 10.86 -8.97 -12.07
CA ASN A 368 10.77 -10.16 -12.92
C ASN A 368 12.06 -11.00 -12.90
N ALA A 369 13.23 -10.38 -12.93
CA ALA A 369 14.51 -11.08 -12.84
C ALA A 369 14.69 -11.77 -11.48
N LEU A 370 14.29 -11.10 -10.38
CA LEU A 370 14.30 -11.69 -9.03
C LEU A 370 13.35 -12.88 -8.91
N LEU A 371 12.16 -12.78 -9.51
CA LEU A 371 11.19 -13.88 -9.56
C LEU A 371 11.65 -15.04 -10.46
N GLN A 372 12.35 -14.74 -11.55
CA GLN A 372 12.95 -15.77 -12.40
C GLN A 372 14.06 -16.50 -11.63
N TYR A 373 14.91 -15.76 -10.92
CA TYR A 373 15.91 -16.33 -10.04
C TYR A 373 15.28 -17.17 -8.93
N SER A 374 14.27 -16.65 -8.22
CA SER A 374 13.62 -17.35 -7.12
C SER A 374 13.04 -18.70 -7.58
N THR A 375 12.40 -18.73 -8.74
CA THR A 375 11.71 -19.92 -9.26
C THR A 375 12.62 -20.91 -9.97
N THR A 376 13.56 -20.43 -10.80
CA THR A 376 14.38 -21.30 -11.67
C THR A 376 15.84 -21.41 -11.24
N GLY A 377 16.34 -20.46 -10.46
CA GLY A 377 17.76 -20.32 -10.13
C GLY A 377 18.58 -19.63 -11.21
N PHE A 378 17.93 -19.23 -12.31
CA PHE A 378 18.58 -18.46 -13.36
C PHE A 378 18.90 -17.05 -12.87
N ILE A 379 20.18 -16.71 -12.84
CA ILE A 379 20.65 -15.36 -12.56
C ILE A 379 20.73 -14.64 -13.90
N ALA A 380 20.12 -13.46 -14.00
CA ALA A 380 20.18 -12.68 -15.22
C ALA A 380 21.63 -12.22 -15.49
N PRO A 381 22.15 -12.29 -16.74
CA PRO A 381 23.56 -11.98 -17.03
C PRO A 381 24.00 -10.60 -16.54
N PHE A 382 23.12 -9.61 -16.64
CA PHE A 382 23.41 -8.25 -16.17
C PHE A 382 23.63 -8.16 -14.65
N LEU A 383 23.21 -9.14 -13.85
CA LEU A 383 23.47 -9.22 -12.42
C LEU A 383 24.80 -9.92 -12.12
N GLU A 384 25.15 -10.95 -12.89
CA GLU A 384 26.41 -11.71 -12.71
C GLU A 384 27.64 -10.81 -12.94
N ASP A 385 27.59 -9.98 -13.98
CA ASP A 385 28.68 -9.05 -14.35
C ASP A 385 28.95 -7.99 -13.28
N LEU A 386 28.05 -7.83 -12.31
CA LEU A 386 28.06 -6.79 -11.29
C LEU A 386 28.40 -7.29 -9.89
N HIS A 387 28.92 -8.52 -9.78
CA HIS A 387 29.30 -9.10 -8.51
C HIS A 387 30.35 -8.22 -7.80
N GLY A 388 29.95 -7.66 -6.67
CA GLY A 388 30.78 -6.83 -5.83
C GLY A 388 31.58 -7.65 -4.81
N ALA A 389 32.58 -7.00 -4.21
CA ALA A 389 33.37 -7.59 -3.14
C ALA A 389 32.50 -8.01 -1.94
N LYS A 390 32.93 -9.06 -1.24
CA LYS A 390 32.32 -9.54 0.01
C LYS A 390 32.25 -8.46 1.08
N ILE A 391 31.32 -8.58 2.01
CA ILE A 391 31.26 -7.71 3.18
C ILE A 391 32.29 -8.22 4.19
N SER A 392 33.45 -7.57 4.26
CA SER A 392 34.58 -7.99 5.10
C SER A 392 34.50 -7.47 6.54
N ARG A 393 33.63 -6.49 6.82
CA ARG A 393 33.48 -5.87 8.15
C ARG A 393 32.10 -6.21 8.71
N GLN A 394 32.06 -6.73 9.93
CA GLN A 394 30.83 -6.74 10.73
C GLN A 394 30.45 -5.29 11.05
N LEU A 395 29.44 -4.78 10.36
CA LEU A 395 28.80 -3.51 10.67
C LEU A 395 27.80 -3.71 11.81
N ARG A 396 27.50 -2.63 12.55
CA ARG A 396 26.52 -2.70 13.63
C ARG A 396 25.14 -2.91 13.04
N LEU A 397 24.37 -3.82 13.63
CA LEU A 397 22.98 -4.02 13.27
C LEU A 397 22.13 -2.88 13.84
N PRO A 398 21.07 -2.48 13.11
CA PRO A 398 20.12 -1.48 13.58
C PRO A 398 19.42 -1.95 14.86
N GLN A 399 19.11 -1.00 15.74
CA GLN A 399 18.37 -1.25 16.97
C GLN A 399 17.00 -0.60 16.91
N ARG A 400 16.02 -1.24 17.55
CA ARG A 400 14.68 -0.70 17.74
C ARG A 400 14.74 0.67 18.43
N MET A 401 13.95 1.63 17.96
CA MET A 401 13.93 2.98 18.52
C MET A 401 13.38 2.99 19.95
N GLU A 402 14.21 3.43 20.90
CA GLU A 402 13.80 3.58 22.30
C GLU A 402 12.66 4.61 22.45
N GLY A 403 11.63 4.25 23.22
CA GLY A 403 10.49 5.11 23.51
C GLY A 403 9.47 5.25 22.38
N ASN A 404 9.54 4.42 21.33
CA ASN A 404 8.51 4.38 20.28
C ASN A 404 7.20 3.75 20.80
N ARG A 405 6.11 3.92 20.05
CA ARG A 405 4.77 3.42 20.42
C ARG A 405 4.25 2.35 19.46
N LEU A 406 5.15 1.62 18.81
CA LEU A 406 4.79 0.59 17.83
C LEU A 406 3.83 -0.47 18.43
N HIS A 407 4.00 -0.82 19.70
CA HIS A 407 3.14 -1.77 20.41
C HIS A 407 1.65 -1.41 20.47
N HIS A 408 1.27 -0.14 20.33
CA HIS A 408 -0.14 0.27 20.22
C HIS A 408 -0.80 -0.21 18.92
N TYR A 409 0.00 -0.38 17.87
CA TYR A 409 -0.45 -0.66 16.50
C TYR A 409 -0.06 -2.06 16.03
N SER A 410 0.95 -2.63 16.69
CA SER A 410 1.47 -3.95 16.42
C SER A 410 0.45 -5.04 16.72
N LYS A 411 0.35 -6.00 15.79
CA LYS A 411 -0.35 -7.28 15.93
C LYS A 411 0.42 -8.26 16.83
N VAL A 412 1.70 -8.01 17.08
CA VAL A 412 2.64 -8.91 17.76
C VAL A 412 3.03 -8.40 19.15
N LEU A 413 3.30 -7.11 19.33
CA LEU A 413 3.75 -6.55 20.61
C LEU A 413 2.59 -6.25 21.57
N GLN A 414 2.74 -6.56 22.86
CA GLN A 414 1.69 -6.35 23.87
C GLN A 414 1.85 -5.06 24.69
N ASP A 415 3.03 -4.79 25.26
CA ASP A 415 3.24 -3.72 26.25
C ASP A 415 4.51 -2.88 25.98
N ALA A 416 4.47 -1.59 26.34
CA ALA A 416 5.59 -0.65 26.18
C ALA A 416 6.75 -0.87 27.17
N VAL A 417 6.44 -1.40 28.36
CA VAL A 417 7.31 -1.34 29.54
C VAL A 417 8.24 -2.56 29.61
N GLU A 418 7.78 -3.70 29.08
CA GLU A 418 8.58 -4.90 28.88
C GLU A 418 8.67 -5.14 27.37
N SER A 419 9.72 -4.61 26.75
CA SER A 419 10.00 -4.66 25.31
C SER A 419 10.03 -6.08 24.68
N ASN A 420 9.79 -7.12 25.48
CA ASN A 420 9.88 -8.53 25.09
C ASN A 420 8.54 -9.27 25.23
N LYS A 421 7.46 -8.60 25.68
CA LYS A 421 6.17 -9.28 25.85
C LYS A 421 5.39 -9.29 24.54
N ILE A 422 5.35 -10.46 23.92
CA ILE A 422 4.67 -10.74 22.65
C ILE A 422 3.24 -11.22 22.97
N ARG A 423 2.28 -10.85 22.12
CA ARG A 423 0.89 -11.32 22.17
C ARG A 423 0.83 -12.80 21.82
N ASP A 424 -0.28 -13.45 22.14
CA ASP A 424 -0.49 -14.82 21.68
C ASP A 424 -0.69 -14.84 20.15
N LEU A 425 -0.02 -15.79 19.48
CA LEU A 425 -0.20 -16.03 18.05
C LEU A 425 -1.70 -16.26 17.76
N PRO A 426 -2.34 -15.46 16.89
CA PRO A 426 -3.75 -15.65 16.59
C PRO A 426 -3.96 -16.98 15.85
N PRO A 427 -5.08 -17.67 16.09
CA PRO A 427 -5.42 -18.88 15.36
C PRO A 427 -5.67 -18.54 13.89
N CYS A 428 -5.34 -19.48 13.01
CA CYS A 428 -5.64 -19.34 11.59
C CYS A 428 -7.15 -19.25 11.36
N PRO A 429 -7.60 -18.41 10.41
CA PRO A 429 -9.01 -18.21 10.15
C PRO A 429 -9.66 -19.53 9.71
N ILE A 430 -10.70 -19.95 10.41
CA ILE A 430 -11.51 -21.10 10.00
C ILE A 430 -12.61 -20.56 9.09
N VAL A 431 -12.49 -20.86 7.80
CA VAL A 431 -13.49 -20.51 6.81
C VAL A 431 -14.59 -21.57 6.83
N ASN A 432 -15.76 -21.22 7.36
CA ASN A 432 -16.91 -22.11 7.40
C ASN A 432 -17.65 -22.09 6.06
N TRP A 433 -17.31 -23.01 5.17
CA TRP A 433 -17.96 -23.17 3.87
C TRP A 433 -19.45 -23.48 4.03
N VAL A 434 -20.29 -22.78 3.27
CA VAL A 434 -21.74 -22.94 3.30
C VAL A 434 -22.15 -24.19 2.54
N VAL A 435 -23.10 -24.94 3.09
CA VAL A 435 -23.73 -26.06 2.38
C VAL A 435 -24.53 -25.49 1.19
N PRO A 436 -24.18 -25.82 -0.05
CA PRO A 436 -24.86 -25.28 -1.22
C PRO A 436 -26.30 -25.79 -1.32
N VAL A 437 -27.19 -24.94 -1.84
CA VAL A 437 -28.57 -25.30 -2.21
C VAL A 437 -28.67 -25.30 -3.74
N PRO A 438 -28.29 -26.41 -4.40
CA PRO A 438 -28.12 -26.44 -5.85
C PRO A 438 -29.43 -26.26 -6.60
N LEU A 439 -29.36 -25.53 -7.71
CA LEU A 439 -30.49 -25.29 -8.59
C LEU A 439 -30.22 -25.83 -10.00
N ASN A 440 -31.17 -26.62 -10.51
CA ASN A 440 -31.19 -27.09 -11.90
C ASN A 440 -31.80 -26.03 -12.82
N LYS A 441 -31.27 -24.80 -12.77
CA LYS A 441 -31.71 -23.68 -13.60
C LYS A 441 -30.50 -22.98 -14.18
N SER A 442 -30.65 -22.45 -15.40
CA SER A 442 -29.64 -21.63 -16.05
C SER A 442 -29.66 -20.20 -15.49
N ALA A 443 -28.53 -19.50 -15.64
CA ALA A 443 -28.42 -18.11 -15.21
C ALA A 443 -29.45 -17.20 -15.94
N PRO A 444 -30.03 -16.20 -15.25
CA PRO A 444 -30.96 -15.25 -15.89
C PRO A 444 -30.27 -14.43 -16.99
N SER A 445 -30.99 -14.19 -18.09
CA SER A 445 -30.42 -13.67 -19.35
C SER A 445 -29.84 -12.24 -19.31
N PRO A 446 -30.19 -11.36 -18.34
CA PRO A 446 -29.42 -10.15 -18.06
C PRO A 446 -28.86 -10.18 -16.63
N LEU A 447 -27.62 -10.65 -16.47
CA LEU A 447 -26.90 -10.61 -15.17
C LEU A 447 -26.52 -9.17 -14.75
N TRP A 448 -26.62 -8.20 -15.65
CA TRP A 448 -26.31 -6.79 -15.40
C TRP A 448 -27.20 -5.91 -16.29
N LYS A 449 -28.21 -5.28 -15.69
CA LYS A 449 -28.61 -3.92 -16.07
C LYS A 449 -28.19 -3.05 -14.89
N ALA A 450 -27.51 -1.93 -15.15
CA ALA A 450 -27.35 -0.91 -14.13
C ALA A 450 -28.76 -0.58 -13.63
N GLN A 451 -29.07 -0.94 -12.38
CA GLN A 451 -30.28 -0.43 -11.76
C GLN A 451 -30.06 1.07 -11.64
N LYS A 452 -30.81 1.85 -12.44
CA LYS A 452 -30.93 3.29 -12.16
C LYS A 452 -31.38 3.37 -10.71
N LEU A 453 -30.60 4.08 -9.89
CA LEU A 453 -31.05 4.48 -8.57
C LEU A 453 -32.42 5.10 -8.76
N LEU A 454 -33.44 4.53 -8.11
CA LEU A 454 -34.76 5.14 -8.07
C LEU A 454 -34.54 6.51 -7.43
N SER A 455 -34.55 7.57 -8.23
CA SER A 455 -34.66 8.93 -7.72
C SER A 455 -35.92 8.92 -6.87
N VAL A 456 -35.77 9.14 -5.56
CA VAL A 456 -36.91 9.36 -4.68
C VAL A 456 -37.67 10.53 -5.28
N ASP A 457 -38.87 10.26 -5.81
CA ASP A 457 -39.78 11.31 -6.26
C ASP A 457 -39.96 12.28 -5.10
N GLN A 458 -39.84 13.57 -5.44
CA GLN A 458 -39.79 14.69 -4.52
C GLN A 458 -40.79 14.54 -3.37
N LEU A 459 -40.25 14.51 -2.14
CA LEU A 459 -41.02 14.79 -0.93
C LEU A 459 -41.82 16.08 -1.15
N PRO A 460 -43.13 16.11 -0.86
CA PRO A 460 -43.94 17.30 -1.07
C PRO A 460 -43.46 18.40 -0.12
N LEU A 461 -42.75 19.38 -0.68
CA LEU A 461 -42.49 20.66 -0.03
C LEU A 461 -43.84 21.35 0.19
N VAL A 462 -44.24 21.39 1.47
CA VAL A 462 -45.37 22.18 1.95
C VAL A 462 -45.16 23.63 1.51
N GLY A 463 -46.18 24.15 0.84
CA GLY A 463 -46.07 25.26 -0.11
C GLY A 463 -45.74 26.64 0.46
N LEU A 464 -45.22 27.45 -0.45
CA LEU A 464 -45.31 28.92 -0.45
C LEU A 464 -45.30 29.36 -1.93
N GLY A 465 -46.44 29.87 -2.40
CA GLY A 465 -46.55 30.93 -3.40
C GLY A 465 -46.09 30.66 -4.84
N ASP A 466 -47.07 30.37 -5.69
CA ASP A 466 -47.37 31.05 -6.98
C ASP A 466 -46.28 31.29 -8.07
N GLN A 467 -46.65 30.80 -9.27
CA GLN A 467 -46.33 31.27 -10.63
C GLN A 467 -44.92 31.08 -11.22
N ALA A 468 -44.80 30.12 -12.15
CA ALA A 468 -44.50 30.36 -13.57
C ALA A 468 -44.13 29.03 -14.27
N GLY A 469 -44.71 28.79 -15.45
CA GLY A 469 -44.51 27.56 -16.23
C GLY A 469 -43.13 27.47 -16.90
N GLY A 470 -42.69 26.24 -17.14
CA GLY A 470 -41.52 25.92 -17.96
C GLY A 470 -41.24 24.42 -17.99
N ILE A 471 -41.44 23.81 -19.16
CA ILE A 471 -41.16 22.40 -19.46
C ILE A 471 -39.62 22.19 -19.43
N VAL A 472 -39.13 21.20 -18.69
CA VAL A 472 -37.72 20.75 -18.71
C VAL A 472 -37.64 19.36 -19.34
N PRO A 473 -36.85 19.13 -20.41
CA PRO A 473 -36.66 17.80 -20.98
C PRO A 473 -35.67 16.95 -20.17
N SER A 474 -35.96 15.65 -20.14
CA SER A 474 -35.17 14.57 -19.55
C SER A 474 -33.76 14.49 -20.15
N ALA A 475 -32.75 14.49 -19.30
CA ALA A 475 -31.34 14.36 -19.67
C ALA A 475 -30.89 12.89 -19.59
N GLU A 476 -31.17 12.12 -20.63
CA GLU A 476 -30.45 10.88 -20.97
C GLU A 476 -30.45 10.72 -22.49
N ASP A 477 -29.72 11.59 -23.18
CA ASP A 477 -29.07 11.25 -24.45
C ASP A 477 -28.11 12.37 -24.89
N SER A 478 -26.96 12.45 -24.23
CA SER A 478 -25.84 13.26 -24.73
C SER A 478 -24.56 12.97 -23.93
N PHE A 479 -24.03 11.75 -24.06
CA PHE A 479 -22.65 11.48 -23.67
C PHE A 479 -21.91 10.61 -24.69
N GLN A 480 -22.08 10.90 -25.98
CA GLN A 480 -21.07 10.58 -26.99
C GLN A 480 -21.09 11.65 -28.10
N ARG A 481 -19.88 12.11 -28.47
CA ARG A 481 -19.52 13.07 -29.52
C ARG A 481 -19.84 14.55 -29.26
N ALA A 482 -19.00 15.19 -28.44
CA ALA A 482 -18.68 16.59 -28.66
C ALA A 482 -17.57 16.69 -29.72
N HIS A 483 -17.96 16.86 -30.97
CA HIS A 483 -17.13 17.51 -31.97
C HIS A 483 -16.82 18.92 -31.47
N TRP A 484 -15.54 19.30 -31.44
CA TRP A 484 -15.12 20.68 -31.23
C TRP A 484 -15.60 21.49 -32.44
N GLY A 485 -16.72 22.17 -32.28
CA GLY A 485 -17.25 23.15 -33.24
C GLY A 485 -16.71 24.54 -32.90
N ASP A 486 -16.25 25.22 -33.94
CA ASP A 486 -15.73 26.58 -33.96
C ASP A 486 -16.65 27.59 -33.25
N GLY A 487 -16.11 28.23 -32.20
CA GLY A 487 -16.68 29.41 -31.56
C GLY A 487 -15.57 30.44 -31.35
N LEU A 488 -15.74 31.62 -31.96
CA LEU A 488 -14.75 32.70 -32.07
C LEU A 488 -14.08 33.07 -30.73
N LEU A 489 -12.79 32.76 -30.60
CA LEU A 489 -11.91 33.42 -29.64
C LEU A 489 -11.53 34.82 -30.15
N PRO A 490 -11.51 35.86 -29.30
CA PRO A 490 -11.02 37.17 -29.72
C PRO A 490 -9.53 37.05 -30.07
N PRO A 491 -9.07 37.74 -31.12
CA PRO A 491 -7.76 37.46 -31.69
C PRO A 491 -6.63 37.83 -30.71
N HIS A 492 -5.62 36.94 -30.63
CA HIS A 492 -4.56 36.91 -29.61
C HIS A 492 -3.82 38.23 -29.34
N TRP A 493 -3.85 39.19 -30.27
CA TRP A 493 -3.27 40.52 -30.10
C TRP A 493 -4.01 41.35 -29.04
N LEU A 494 -5.33 41.18 -28.87
CA LEU A 494 -6.10 41.93 -27.88
C LEU A 494 -5.72 41.53 -26.44
N LEU A 495 -5.44 40.25 -26.19
CA LEU A 495 -4.98 39.76 -24.89
C LEU A 495 -3.56 40.25 -24.56
N LEU A 496 -2.70 40.37 -25.58
CA LEU A 496 -1.36 40.97 -25.44
C LEU A 496 -1.43 42.46 -25.09
N PHE A 497 -2.32 43.24 -25.73
CA PHE A 497 -2.46 44.67 -25.42
C PHE A 497 -3.01 44.92 -24.01
N VAL A 498 -3.97 44.11 -23.55
CA VAL A 498 -4.49 44.20 -22.18
C VAL A 498 -3.40 43.82 -21.16
N GLY A 499 -2.61 42.78 -21.44
CA GLY A 499 -1.49 42.37 -20.58
C GLY A 499 -0.41 43.44 -20.45
N VAL A 500 -0.03 44.08 -21.56
CA VAL A 500 0.97 45.17 -21.57
C VAL A 500 0.45 46.42 -20.86
N ALA A 501 -0.83 46.77 -21.01
CA ALA A 501 -1.45 47.89 -20.31
C ALA A 501 -1.49 47.67 -18.78
N CYS A 502 -1.82 46.46 -18.33
CA CYS A 502 -1.81 46.11 -16.90
C CYS A 502 -0.39 46.16 -16.30
N MET A 503 0.62 45.69 -17.03
CA MET A 503 2.02 45.76 -16.60
C MET A 503 2.53 47.20 -16.52
N GLY A 504 2.15 48.06 -17.48
CA GLY A 504 2.46 49.48 -17.45
C GLY A 504 1.83 50.22 -16.27
N ALA A 505 0.56 49.92 -15.96
CA ALA A 505 -0.13 50.50 -14.81
C ALA A 505 0.50 50.07 -13.47
N LEU A 506 0.90 48.80 -13.34
CA LEU A 506 1.61 48.29 -12.16
C LEU A 506 2.99 48.94 -11.99
N TRP A 507 3.72 49.15 -13.10
CA TRP A 507 5.03 49.82 -13.07
C TRP A 507 4.93 51.31 -12.69
N LEU A 508 3.90 52.02 -13.17
CA LEU A 508 3.62 53.41 -12.78
C LEU A 508 3.22 53.52 -11.30
N LEU A 509 2.40 52.60 -10.80
CA LEU A 509 2.05 52.51 -9.38
C LEU A 509 3.29 52.26 -8.51
N TYR A 510 4.15 51.32 -8.91
CA TYR A 510 5.41 51.04 -8.22
C TYR A 510 6.36 52.24 -8.23
N SER A 511 6.47 52.96 -9.35
CA SER A 511 7.34 54.14 -9.47
C SER A 511 6.82 55.34 -8.65
N CYS A 512 5.50 55.53 -8.56
CA CYS A 512 4.87 56.51 -7.67
C CYS A 512 5.06 56.18 -6.18
N LEU A 513 5.05 54.90 -5.82
CA LEU A 513 5.32 54.46 -4.45
C LEU A 513 6.81 54.60 -4.08
N ALA A 514 7.71 54.24 -5.00
CA ALA A 514 9.16 54.32 -4.80
C ALA A 514 9.70 55.76 -4.73
N SER A 515 9.06 56.71 -5.42
CA SER A 515 9.43 58.14 -5.37
C SER A 515 8.98 58.84 -4.08
N LYS A 516 7.94 58.33 -3.40
CA LYS A 516 7.51 58.84 -2.08
C LYS A 516 8.41 58.37 -0.93
N THR A 517 9.15 57.26 -1.08
CA THR A 517 10.01 56.70 -0.02
C THR A 517 11.46 57.20 -0.03
N ARG A 518 11.87 58.05 -0.99
CA ARG A 518 13.26 58.56 -1.09
C ARG A 518 13.51 59.97 -0.55
N ALA A 519 12.49 60.64 -0.01
CA ALA A 519 12.66 61.93 0.67
C ALA A 519 12.96 61.73 2.16
N GLY A 520 14.19 61.34 2.49
CA GLY A 520 14.66 61.42 3.88
C GLY A 520 15.71 60.40 4.30
N ARG A 521 16.98 60.63 3.94
CA ARG A 521 18.13 60.54 4.87
C ARG A 521 19.44 60.84 4.12
N LYS A 522 20.14 61.88 4.60
CA LYS A 522 21.48 62.30 4.16
C LYS A 522 22.55 61.32 4.67
N ASN A 523 23.54 61.05 3.83
CA ASN A 523 24.81 60.40 4.17
C ASN A 523 25.58 61.16 5.27
N PRO A 524 26.52 60.47 5.95
CA PRO A 524 27.92 60.83 5.72
C PRO A 524 28.88 59.64 5.51
N SER A 525 30.05 60.03 5.01
CA SER A 525 31.21 59.31 4.46
C SER A 525 32.15 58.69 5.54
N PRO A 526 33.22 57.94 5.14
CA PRO A 526 33.78 56.83 5.90
C PRO A 526 35.07 57.15 6.68
N GLY A 527 35.39 56.35 7.71
CA GLY A 527 36.66 56.45 8.44
C GLY A 527 36.93 55.26 9.36
N ARG A 528 38.07 54.61 9.14
CA ARG A 528 38.73 53.58 9.96
C ARG A 528 39.00 54.08 11.39
N LEU A 529 39.01 53.19 12.39
CA LEU A 529 40.19 52.90 13.25
C LEU A 529 39.88 51.91 14.38
N PHE A 530 40.91 51.12 14.67
CA PHE A 530 41.07 50.13 15.73
C PHE A 530 40.97 50.70 17.16
N ALA A 531 40.78 49.76 18.11
CA ALA A 531 41.34 49.72 19.48
C ALA A 531 40.35 49.87 20.67
N ASN A 532 40.14 48.74 21.34
CA ASN A 532 40.07 48.47 22.81
C ASN A 532 40.84 49.48 23.72
N PRO A 533 40.75 49.47 25.09
CA PRO A 533 39.88 48.71 26.03
C PRO A 533 39.49 49.48 27.35
N VAL A 534 39.01 48.73 28.38
CA VAL A 534 39.23 48.91 29.85
C VAL A 534 38.16 49.61 30.75
N ARG A 535 37.79 48.83 31.81
CA ARG A 535 37.47 49.15 33.23
C ARG A 535 36.03 49.36 33.73
N ASN A 536 35.63 48.37 34.53
CA ASN A 536 35.19 48.45 35.93
C ASN A 536 34.17 49.51 36.35
N LEU A 537 33.03 49.06 36.86
CA LEU A 537 32.57 49.47 38.19
C LEU A 537 31.75 48.35 38.86
N LEU A 538 32.26 47.94 40.01
CA LEU A 538 31.68 47.01 40.99
C LEU A 538 31.03 47.82 42.13
N ARG A 539 30.08 47.18 42.82
CA ARG A 539 29.49 47.51 44.14
C ARG A 539 28.51 48.69 44.15
N GLY A 540 27.40 48.67 44.89
CA GLY A 540 26.79 47.78 45.90
C GLY A 540 25.34 48.31 46.11
N PHE A 541 24.47 47.89 47.03
CA PHE A 541 24.52 47.05 48.22
C PHE A 541 23.05 46.88 48.69
N SER A 542 22.72 45.74 49.32
CA SER A 542 21.68 45.49 50.36
C SER A 542 20.22 45.93 50.11
N HIS A 543 19.21 45.08 50.30
CA HIS A 543 18.96 44.19 51.45
C HIS A 543 18.33 42.85 51.04
#